data_AF-A0A2H3DAI3-F1
#
_entry.id   AF-A0A2H3DAI3-F1
#
_cell.length_a   1.000
_cell.length_b   1.000
_cell.length_c   1.000
_cell.angle_alpha   90.00
_cell.angle_beta   90.00
_cell.angle_gamma   90.00
#
_symmetry.space_group_name_H-M   'P 1'
#
loop_
_entity.id
_entity.type
_entity.pdbx_description
1 polymer ?
#
loop_
_entity_poly.entity_id
_entity_poly.type
_entity_poly.pdbx_seq_one_letter_code
_entity_poly.pdbx_strand_id
1 'polypeptide(L)'
;MDVLDDPASPNIMATFELPGVRASDMSLSILDGHLIIQGERRSRFTASSADTDTKPNGGDSSTDSMDVDKKPSVQFPVRELRYGPFYRSYKLSHTIQVSRFPTSTRL
;
A
#
# COMPACT_ATOMS: atom_id res chain seq x y z
N MET A 1 11.67 9.27 -4.51
CA MET A 1 11.66 8.82 -5.92
C MET A 1 12.84 9.50 -6.53
N ASP A 2 13.74 8.68 -7.03
CA ASP A 2 15.05 9.11 -7.49
C ASP A 2 15.28 8.47 -8.86
N VAL A 3 15.83 9.24 -9.79
CA VAL A 3 16.10 8.77 -11.16
C VAL A 3 17.56 8.98 -11.47
N LEU A 4 18.19 7.92 -11.97
CA LEU A 4 19.56 7.91 -12.42
C LEU A 4 19.58 7.60 -13.92
N ASP A 5 20.10 8.56 -14.69
CA ASP A 5 20.42 8.42 -16.10
C ASP A 5 21.94 8.53 -16.23
N ASP A 6 22.61 7.38 -16.32
CA ASP A 6 24.06 7.30 -16.41
C ASP A 6 24.45 7.19 -17.90
N PRO A 7 25.18 8.14 -18.49
CA PRO A 7 25.56 8.10 -19.90
C PRO A 7 26.47 6.90 -20.26
N ALA A 8 27.10 6.25 -19.27
CA ALA A 8 27.85 5.01 -19.47
C ALA A 8 26.96 3.75 -19.50
N SER A 9 25.68 3.87 -19.14
CA SER A 9 24.69 2.78 -19.10
C SER A 9 23.62 3.01 -20.18
N PRO A 10 23.22 1.97 -20.92
CA PRO A 10 22.07 2.07 -21.82
C PRO A 10 20.72 2.07 -21.08
N ASN A 11 20.72 1.88 -19.76
CA ASN A 11 19.53 1.77 -18.93
C ASN A 11 19.37 2.98 -18.00
N ILE A 12 18.13 3.47 -17.90
CA ILE A 12 17.71 4.43 -16.89
C ILE A 12 17.13 3.67 -15.70
N MET A 13 17.54 4.06 -14.49
CA MET A 13 17.06 3.46 -13.26
C MET A 13 16.19 4.46 -12.49
N ALA A 14 15.00 4.02 -12.08
CA ALA A 14 14.12 4.79 -11.21
C ALA A 14 13.85 4.01 -9.92
N THR A 15 14.12 4.64 -8.78
CA THR A 15 13.91 4.08 -7.44
C THR A 15 12.68 4.69 -6.79
N PHE A 16 11.80 3.84 -6.28
CA PHE A 16 10.56 4.22 -5.61
C PHE A 16 10.52 3.65 -4.20
N GLU A 17 10.41 4.52 -3.22
CA GLU A 17 10.26 4.14 -1.81
C GLU A 17 8.79 3.83 -1.52
N LEU A 18 8.46 2.54 -1.39
CA LEU A 18 7.10 2.05 -1.13
C LEU A 18 7.08 1.14 0.12
N PRO A 19 7.39 1.69 1.32
CA PRO A 19 7.53 0.88 2.52
C PRO A 19 6.23 0.18 2.91
N GLY A 20 6.31 -1.13 3.14
CA GLY A 20 5.17 -1.96 3.56
C GLY A 20 4.12 -2.21 2.47
N VAL A 21 4.40 -1.89 1.21
CA VAL A 21 3.57 -2.24 0.06
C VAL A 21 4.05 -3.57 -0.52
N ARG A 22 3.14 -4.53 -0.73
CA ARG A 22 3.49 -5.79 -1.40
C ARG A 22 3.55 -5.56 -2.91
N ALA A 23 4.39 -6.34 -3.59
CA ALA A 23 4.43 -6.31 -5.05
C ALA A 23 3.06 -6.60 -5.71
N SER A 24 2.21 -7.41 -5.08
CA SER A 24 0.85 -7.69 -5.54
C SER A 24 -0.13 -6.52 -5.38
N ASP A 25 0.18 -5.55 -4.53
CA ASP A 25 -0.67 -4.38 -4.25
C ASP A 25 -0.23 -3.16 -5.08
N MET A 26 0.66 -3.34 -6.05
CA MET A 26 1.16 -2.29 -6.94
C MET A 26 1.18 -2.75 -8.40
N SER A 27 1.15 -1.78 -9.30
CA SER A 27 1.30 -2.00 -10.74
C SER A 27 2.20 -0.94 -11.34
N LEU A 28 2.92 -1.35 -12.38
CA LEU A 28 3.74 -0.48 -13.21
C LEU A 28 3.25 -0.60 -14.64
N SER A 29 3.01 0.52 -15.30
CA SER A 29 2.60 0.57 -16.71
C SER A 29 3.23 1.77 -17.40
N ILE A 30 3.22 1.76 -18.72
CA ILE A 30 3.55 2.95 -19.50
C ILE A 30 2.34 3.37 -20.30
N LEU A 31 1.98 4.64 -20.15
CA LEU A 31 0.86 5.26 -20.84
C LEU A 31 1.29 6.65 -21.29
N ASP A 32 1.09 6.95 -22.59
CA ASP A 32 1.36 8.27 -23.18
C ASP A 32 2.77 8.81 -22.87
N GLY A 33 3.79 7.95 -22.94
CA GLY A 33 5.17 8.34 -22.65
C GLY A 33 5.45 8.60 -21.16
N HIS A 34 4.60 8.11 -20.26
CA HIS A 34 4.81 8.18 -18.82
C HIS A 34 4.91 6.79 -18.22
N LEU A 35 5.91 6.57 -17.37
CA LEU A 35 5.93 5.46 -16.42
C LEU A 35 4.94 5.78 -15.30
N ILE A 36 3.91 4.97 -15.19
CA ILE A 36 2.86 5.06 -14.18
C ILE A 36 3.12 4.00 -13.11
N ILE A 37 3.12 4.44 -11.86
CA ILE A 37 3.26 3.60 -10.68
C ILE A 37 2.06 3.88 -9.80
N GLN A 38 1.25 2.86 -9.55
CA GLN A 38 0.03 3.00 -8.76
C GLN A 38 -0.20 1.75 -7.91
N GLY A 39 -0.92 1.91 -6.83
CA GLY A 39 -1.20 0.81 -5.91
C GLY A 39 -1.84 1.29 -4.62
N GLU A 40 -1.81 0.45 -3.60
CA GLU A 40 -2.41 0.74 -2.32
C GLU A 40 -1.52 0.30 -1.15
N ARG A 41 -1.32 1.20 -0.18
CA ARG A 41 -0.75 0.82 1.11
C ARG A 41 -1.87 0.53 2.09
N ARG A 42 -2.15 -0.76 2.30
CA ARG A 42 -3.22 -1.22 3.21
C ARG A 42 -2.85 -1.03 4.67
N SER A 43 -3.80 -0.53 5.45
CA SER A 43 -3.67 -0.49 6.91
C SER A 43 -3.78 -1.89 7.49
N ARG A 44 -2.89 -2.24 8.43
CA ARG A 44 -2.99 -3.47 9.23
C ARG A 44 -3.86 -3.28 10.48
N PHE A 45 -4.37 -2.06 10.70
CA PHE A 45 -5.04 -1.65 11.94
C PHE A 45 -6.53 -1.33 11.78
N THR A 46 -7.09 -1.53 10.59
CA THR A 46 -8.53 -1.33 10.32
C THR A 46 -9.21 -2.68 10.18
N ALA A 47 -9.52 -3.31 11.32
CA ALA A 47 -10.48 -4.40 11.41
C ALA A 47 -11.27 -4.26 12.71
N SER A 48 -12.17 -3.27 12.76
CA SER A 48 -13.25 -3.23 13.76
C SER A 48 -14.37 -2.26 13.33
N SER A 49 -14.82 -2.33 12.09
CA SER A 49 -16.06 -1.66 11.69
C SER A 49 -16.62 -2.30 10.44
N ALA A 50 -17.17 -3.51 10.60
CA ALA A 50 -18.21 -4.06 9.74
C ALA A 50 -18.96 -5.16 10.52
N ASP A 51 -20.30 -5.00 10.58
CA ASP A 51 -21.36 -5.95 10.98
C ASP A 51 -21.57 -6.31 12.46
N THR A 52 -22.62 -5.74 13.05
CA THR A 52 -23.93 -6.43 13.07
C THR A 52 -25.05 -5.45 13.47
N ASP A 53 -25.92 -5.20 12.51
CA ASP A 53 -27.30 -4.78 12.72
C ASP A 53 -27.98 -5.74 13.71
N THR A 54 -28.17 -5.34 14.98
CA THR A 54 -29.00 -6.11 15.92
C THR A 54 -29.86 -5.16 16.75
N LYS A 55 -31.17 -5.37 16.60
CA LYS A 55 -32.31 -4.72 17.28
C LYS A 55 -32.08 -4.41 18.77
N PRO A 56 -32.74 -3.37 19.31
CA PRO A 56 -32.77 -3.15 20.75
C PRO A 56 -33.77 -4.12 21.37
N ASN A 57 -33.33 -4.99 22.28
CA ASN A 57 -34.26 -5.57 23.25
C ASN A 57 -33.55 -5.80 24.57
N GLY A 58 -34.16 -5.29 25.64
CA GLY A 58 -33.63 -5.33 27.00
C GLY A 58 -33.58 -6.73 27.60
N GLY A 59 -32.71 -6.89 28.59
CA GLY A 59 -32.57 -8.10 29.37
C GLY A 59 -31.36 -8.02 30.29
N ASP A 60 -31.59 -7.52 31.50
CA ASP A 60 -30.72 -7.66 32.67
C ASP A 60 -30.47 -9.15 32.94
N SER A 61 -29.20 -9.57 32.97
CA SER A 61 -28.75 -10.75 33.71
C SER A 61 -27.22 -10.74 33.82
N SER A 62 -26.77 -10.63 35.06
CA SER A 62 -25.40 -10.80 35.52
C SER A 62 -24.95 -12.25 35.38
N THR A 63 -24.03 -12.52 34.45
CA THR A 63 -23.19 -13.72 34.47
C THR A 63 -21.78 -13.35 34.09
N ASP A 64 -20.90 -13.50 35.07
CA ASP A 64 -19.45 -13.35 35.01
C ASP A 64 -18.89 -14.39 34.02
N SER A 65 -18.67 -13.97 32.77
CA SER A 65 -18.11 -14.80 31.70
C SER A 65 -16.77 -14.20 31.31
N MET A 66 -15.68 -14.91 31.62
CA MET A 66 -14.33 -14.57 31.17
C MET A 66 -14.30 -14.65 29.64
N ASP A 67 -14.44 -13.48 28.99
CA ASP A 67 -14.40 -13.24 27.55
C ASP A 67 -12.97 -13.50 27.02
N VAL A 68 -12.65 -14.77 26.77
CA VAL A 68 -11.48 -15.21 26.02
C VAL A 68 -11.76 -14.92 24.54
N ASP A 69 -11.49 -13.69 24.07
CA ASP A 69 -11.09 -13.38 22.68
C ASP A 69 -11.06 -11.87 22.32
N LYS A 70 -10.87 -10.96 23.28
CA LYS A 70 -10.49 -9.58 22.93
C LYS A 70 -9.01 -9.52 22.56
N LYS A 71 -8.70 -9.79 21.29
CA LYS A 71 -7.43 -9.36 20.67
C LYS A 71 -7.20 -7.90 21.11
N PRO A 72 -6.07 -7.57 21.74
CA PRO A 72 -5.81 -6.19 22.11
C PRO A 72 -5.85 -5.37 20.83
N SER A 73 -6.82 -4.45 20.73
CA SER A 73 -6.77 -3.39 19.74
C SER A 73 -5.52 -2.59 20.10
N VAL A 74 -4.38 -2.91 19.46
CA VAL A 74 -3.14 -2.21 19.71
C VAL A 74 -3.34 -0.78 19.22
N GLN A 75 -3.68 0.11 20.16
CA GLN A 75 -3.82 1.53 19.89
C GLN A 75 -2.42 2.11 19.85
N PHE A 76 -1.91 2.36 18.65
CA PHE A 76 -0.65 3.05 18.47
C PHE A 76 -0.83 4.51 18.89
N PRO A 77 -0.04 5.01 19.86
CA PRO A 77 -0.14 6.40 20.29
C PRO A 77 0.21 7.38 19.16
N VAL A 78 0.95 6.93 18.15
CA VAL A 78 1.38 7.73 17.00
C VAL A 78 1.01 7.04 15.69
N ARG A 79 0.39 7.80 14.78
CA ARG A 79 -0.04 7.35 13.44
C ARG A 79 0.56 8.24 12.34
N GLU A 80 1.86 8.11 12.11
CA GLU A 80 2.59 8.86 11.07
C GLU A 80 2.44 8.26 9.67
N LEU A 81 2.16 6.96 9.60
CA LEU A 81 2.05 6.25 8.33
C LEU A 81 0.78 6.66 7.58
N ARG A 82 0.97 7.06 6.32
CA ARG A 82 -0.13 7.29 5.38
C ARG A 82 -0.53 5.98 4.70
N TYR A 83 -1.81 5.66 4.75
CA TYR A 83 -2.42 4.49 4.11
C TYR A 83 -3.36 4.93 3.00
N GLY A 84 -3.72 4.00 2.13
CA GLY A 84 -4.63 4.22 1.00
C GLY A 84 -3.94 4.17 -0.35
N PRO A 85 -4.64 4.58 -1.41
CA PRO A 85 -4.14 4.51 -2.77
C PRO A 85 -3.00 5.51 -2.99
N PHE A 86 -2.04 5.13 -3.81
CA PHE A 86 -0.99 6.01 -4.30
C PHE A 86 -0.95 5.97 -5.82
N TYR A 87 -0.54 7.10 -6.41
CA TYR A 87 -0.33 7.25 -7.84
C TYR A 87 0.89 8.16 -8.05
N ARG A 88 1.77 7.76 -8.96
CA ARG A 88 2.92 8.53 -9.39
C ARG A 88 3.15 8.32 -10.88
N SER A 89 3.35 9.42 -11.61
CA SER A 89 3.74 9.40 -13.03
C SER A 89 5.13 9.99 -13.20
N TYR A 90 5.94 9.38 -14.04
CA TYR A 90 7.25 9.88 -14.45
C TYR A 90 7.32 9.95 -15.97
N LYS A 91 7.60 11.14 -16.50
CA LYS A 91 7.69 11.35 -17.95
C LYS A 91 8.97 10.71 -18.48
N LEU A 92 8.82 9.84 -19.48
CA LEU A 92 9.92 9.21 -20.18
C LEU A 92 10.45 10.15 -21.26
N SER A 93 11.78 10.14 -21.45
CA SER A 93 12.37 10.80 -22.61
C SER A 93 12.07 10.00 -23.88
N HIS A 94 12.00 10.70 -25.01
CA HIS A 94 11.62 10.12 -26.32
C HIS A 94 12.61 9.05 -26.82
N THR A 95 13.78 8.94 -26.19
CA THR A 95 14.85 8.01 -26.55
C THR A 95 14.69 6.62 -25.91
N ILE A 96 13.77 6.46 -24.95
CA ILE A 96 13.60 5.21 -24.21
C ILE A 96 12.78 4.22 -25.06
N GLN A 97 13.47 3.24 -25.64
CA GLN A 97 12.85 2.11 -26.33
C GLN A 97 12.35 1.08 -25.31
N VAL A 98 11.05 1.08 -25.10
CA VAL A 98 10.36 0.20 -24.15
C VAL A 98 10.28 -1.21 -24.72
N SER A 99 11.32 -2.00 -24.53
CA SER A 99 11.36 -3.40 -24.97
C SER A 99 11.21 -4.40 -23.82
N ARG A 100 11.60 -4.02 -22.58
CA ARG A 100 11.58 -4.91 -21.41
C ARG A 100 11.66 -4.13 -20.09
N PHE A 101 10.82 -4.47 -19.11
CA PHE A 101 10.89 -3.96 -17.73
C PHE A 101 11.22 -5.06 -16.73
N PRO A 102 12.50 -5.31 -16.42
CA PRO A 102 12.83 -6.12 -15.26
C PRO A 102 12.55 -5.30 -13.99
N THR A 103 11.46 -5.63 -13.29
CA THR A 103 11.19 -5.10 -11.95
C THR A 103 11.90 -5.95 -10.91
N SER A 104 12.63 -5.31 -10.00
CA SER A 104 13.23 -5.98 -8.85
C SER A 104 12.73 -5.30 -7.58
N THR A 105 12.13 -6.08 -6.69
CA THR A 105 11.73 -5.61 -5.35
C THR A 105 12.72 -6.19 -4.35
N ARG A 106 13.39 -5.33 -3.59
CA ARG A 106 14.15 -5.77 -2.42
C ARG A 106 13.21 -5.74 -1.21
N LEU A 107 13.10 -6.88 -0.54
CA LEU A 107 12.35 -7.06 0.72
C LEU A 107 13.26 -6.79 1.91
#